data_AF-A0A0D1YJP6-F1
#
_entry.id   AF-A0A0D1YJP6-F1
#
_cell.length_a   1.000
_cell.length_b   1.000
_cell.length_c   1.000
_cell.angle_alpha   90.00
_cell.angle_beta   90.00
_cell.angle_gamma   90.00
#
_symmetry.space_group_name_H-M   'P 1'
#
loop_
_entity.id
_entity.type
_entity.pdbx_description
1 polymer ?
#
loop_
_entity_poly.entity_id
_entity_poly.type
_entity_poly.pdbx_seq_one_letter_code
_entity_poly.pdbx_strand_id
1 'polypeptide(L)'
;MAGAFSGLLAFAIEKMDGIAGLGGWRWIFILEGIFTVVIGLSLHWTLPDSPETASFLTPGEKEFIIRRLRQDAGTSAGQVRTNEGFQWRYLRAALSDWKIYFAVIIYWGNSICLYGFTYSAPTIILGLGYTAANAQLLTIPIYVVGVCSTIFFSVLADRHQTRWPFIVIPFSVALVGFIGLLSIPHPKLPGLTYAFLFTIPGGVYPPLIGCLSWVANNLAPTWKRAVGMAVLISIGNMGGAIGSNIFLAQQAPHYWLGYGLALGMVLAAIISTFVLRIAYGMLNKQRDKMSEEEIRAKYTEDELLDLGDKSPLYRYVL
;
A
#
# COMPACT_ATOMS: atom_id res chain seq x y z
N MET A 1 -5.36 -6.00 -8.61
CA MET A 1 -5.28 -6.19 -10.08
C MET A 1 -4.73 -7.56 -10.42
N ALA A 2 -3.52 -7.93 -9.96
CA ALA A 2 -2.92 -9.25 -10.21
C ALA A 2 -3.89 -10.42 -9.95
N GLY A 3 -4.51 -10.52 -8.77
CA GLY A 3 -5.43 -11.63 -8.44
C GLY A 3 -6.69 -11.77 -9.30
N ALA A 4 -7.20 -10.68 -9.88
CA ALA A 4 -8.38 -10.74 -10.76
C ALA A 4 -8.03 -11.27 -12.16
N PHE A 5 -6.89 -10.85 -12.69
CA PHE A 5 -6.43 -11.28 -14.02
C PHE A 5 -5.73 -12.63 -13.97
N SER A 6 -4.95 -12.92 -12.92
CA SER A 6 -4.23 -14.19 -12.78
C SER A 6 -5.19 -15.37 -12.65
N GLY A 7 -6.29 -15.24 -11.89
CA GLY A 7 -7.31 -16.29 -11.77
C GLY A 7 -8.03 -16.58 -13.09
N LEU A 8 -8.35 -15.54 -13.87
CA LEU A 8 -9.00 -15.68 -15.17
C LEU A 8 -8.05 -16.29 -16.22
N LEU A 9 -6.81 -15.79 -16.28
CA LEU A 9 -5.76 -16.30 -17.18
C LEU A 9 -5.41 -17.75 -16.83
N ALA A 10 -5.25 -18.08 -15.55
CA ALA A 10 -4.99 -19.45 -15.11
C ALA A 10 -6.11 -20.38 -15.57
N PHE A 11 -7.38 -20.01 -15.37
CA PHE A 11 -8.52 -20.81 -15.82
C PHE A 11 -8.57 -20.99 -17.35
N ALA A 12 -8.24 -19.95 -18.12
CA ALA A 12 -8.21 -20.03 -19.58
C ALA A 12 -7.05 -20.90 -20.09
N ILE A 13 -5.87 -20.77 -19.49
CA ILE A 13 -4.64 -21.48 -19.87
C ILE A 13 -4.65 -22.93 -19.37
N GLU A 14 -5.33 -23.23 -18.27
CA GLU A 14 -5.51 -24.61 -17.78
C GLU A 14 -6.21 -25.49 -18.83
N LYS A 15 -7.02 -24.92 -19.72
CA LYS A 15 -7.62 -25.63 -20.87
C LYS A 15 -6.60 -26.04 -21.95
N MET A 16 -5.35 -25.58 -21.87
CA MET A 16 -4.23 -26.00 -22.72
C MET A 16 -3.54 -27.27 -22.20
N ASP A 17 -4.12 -27.94 -21.20
CA ASP A 17 -3.61 -29.22 -20.70
C ASP A 17 -3.51 -30.26 -21.84
N GLY A 18 -2.34 -30.89 -21.96
CA GLY A 18 -2.05 -31.86 -23.02
C GLY A 18 -1.51 -31.26 -24.32
N ILE A 19 -1.56 -29.94 -24.51
CA ILE A 19 -0.93 -29.28 -25.66
C ILE A 19 0.60 -29.41 -25.56
N ALA A 20 1.21 -29.93 -26.63
CA ALA A 20 2.64 -30.25 -26.70
C ALA A 20 3.14 -31.22 -25.60
N GLY A 21 2.24 -32.06 -25.04
CA GLY A 21 2.59 -33.00 -23.97
C GLY A 21 2.91 -32.33 -22.63
N LEU A 22 2.57 -31.05 -22.47
CA LEU A 22 2.80 -30.30 -21.24
C LEU A 22 1.50 -30.19 -20.44
N GLY A 23 1.64 -30.22 -19.11
CA GLY A 23 0.52 -29.94 -18.21
C GLY A 23 0.13 -28.46 -18.28
N GLY A 24 -1.15 -28.14 -18.16
CA GLY A 24 -1.67 -26.76 -18.25
C GLY A 24 -0.97 -25.76 -17.32
N TRP A 25 -0.55 -26.20 -16.13
CA TRP A 25 0.21 -25.39 -15.18
C TRP A 25 1.57 -24.91 -15.71
N ARG A 26 2.22 -25.68 -16.61
CA ARG A 26 3.50 -25.28 -17.23
C ARG A 26 3.30 -24.17 -18.25
N TRP A 27 2.18 -24.21 -18.98
CA TRP A 27 1.84 -23.17 -19.95
C TRP A 27 1.63 -21.81 -19.30
N ILE A 28 1.11 -21.78 -18.06
CA ILE A 28 0.99 -20.54 -17.27
C ILE A 28 2.38 -19.88 -17.10
N PHE A 29 3.37 -20.63 -16.62
CA PHE A 29 4.73 -20.12 -16.43
C PHE A 29 5.41 -19.70 -17.74
N ILE A 30 5.21 -20.48 -18.82
CA ILE A 30 5.81 -20.18 -20.12
C ILE A 30 5.26 -18.87 -20.68
N LEU A 31 3.93 -18.70 -20.70
CA LEU A 31 3.28 -17.53 -21.27
C LEU A 31 3.58 -16.27 -20.45
N GLU A 32 3.47 -16.34 -19.11
CA GLU A 32 3.81 -15.21 -18.25
C GLU A 32 5.30 -14.83 -18.34
N GLY A 33 6.18 -15.84 -18.44
CA GLY A 33 7.62 -15.64 -18.61
C GLY A 33 7.96 -14.95 -19.94
N ILE A 34 7.41 -15.43 -21.05
CA ILE A 34 7.63 -14.83 -22.38
C ILE A 34 7.15 -13.38 -22.39
N PHE A 35 5.95 -13.11 -21.87
CA PHE A 35 5.41 -11.75 -21.82
C PHE A 35 6.31 -10.82 -21.00
N THR A 36 6.83 -11.30 -19.87
CA THR A 36 7.75 -10.53 -19.02
C THR A 36 9.08 -10.24 -19.73
N VAL A 37 9.65 -11.21 -20.47
CA VAL A 37 10.87 -11.02 -21.25
C VAL A 37 10.67 -10.00 -22.36
N VAL A 38 9.55 -10.08 -23.09
CA VAL A 38 9.21 -9.12 -24.17
C VAL A 38 9.10 -7.70 -23.60
N ILE A 39 8.41 -7.52 -22.47
CA ILE A 39 8.35 -6.22 -21.80
C ILE A 39 9.76 -5.76 -21.39
N GLY A 40 10.54 -6.64 -20.76
CA GLY A 40 11.90 -6.33 -20.32
C GLY A 40 12.82 -5.86 -21.45
N LEU A 41 12.76 -6.52 -22.61
CA LEU A 41 13.48 -6.10 -23.81
C LEU A 41 12.97 -4.76 -24.36
N SER A 42 11.65 -4.52 -24.28
CA SER A 42 11.05 -3.27 -24.77
C SER A 42 11.46 -2.04 -23.95
N LEU A 43 11.77 -2.21 -22.65
CA LEU A 43 12.11 -1.11 -21.75
C LEU A 43 13.33 -0.30 -22.21
N HIS A 44 14.30 -0.93 -22.88
CA HIS A 44 15.46 -0.22 -23.42
C HIS A 44 15.07 0.87 -24.44
N TRP A 45 13.98 0.67 -25.18
CA TRP A 45 13.50 1.66 -26.16
C TRP A 45 12.42 2.58 -25.61
N THR A 46 11.66 2.16 -24.60
CA THR A 46 10.49 2.91 -24.11
C THR A 46 10.74 3.74 -22.86
N LEU A 47 11.76 3.42 -22.05
CA LEU A 47 12.00 4.10 -20.78
C LEU A 47 13.05 5.22 -20.94
N PRO A 48 12.67 6.50 -20.88
CA PRO A 48 13.63 7.59 -20.93
C PRO A 48 14.38 7.75 -19.60
N ASP A 49 15.68 8.02 -19.66
CA ASP A 49 16.53 8.21 -18.48
C ASP A 49 16.22 9.49 -17.70
N SER A 50 15.59 10.48 -18.32
CA SER A 50 15.18 11.72 -17.67
C SER A 50 13.91 12.32 -18.29
N PRO A 51 13.19 13.20 -17.58
CA PRO A 51 12.08 13.96 -18.16
C PRO A 51 12.50 14.78 -19.39
N GLU A 52 13.78 15.14 -19.49
CA GLU A 52 14.37 15.89 -20.60
C GLU A 52 14.54 15.01 -21.85
N THR A 53 14.96 13.74 -21.68
CA THR A 53 15.14 12.77 -22.76
C THR A 53 13.85 12.05 -23.18
N ALA A 54 12.75 12.25 -22.46
CA ALA A 54 11.44 11.69 -22.78
C ALA A 54 10.95 12.15 -24.17
N SER A 55 10.87 11.23 -25.12
CA SER A 55 10.42 11.49 -26.50
C SER A 55 8.91 11.71 -26.62
N PHE A 56 8.13 11.27 -25.62
CA PHE A 56 6.67 11.37 -25.61
C PHE A 56 6.12 12.69 -25.04
N LEU A 57 6.97 13.54 -24.45
CA LEU A 57 6.57 14.82 -23.84
C LEU A 57 6.81 16.00 -24.79
N THR A 58 5.85 16.90 -24.86
CA THR A 58 6.04 18.20 -25.54
C THR A 58 7.00 19.10 -24.75
N PRO A 59 7.65 20.08 -25.39
CA PRO A 59 8.57 20.99 -24.69
C PRO A 59 7.96 21.69 -23.48
N GLY A 60 6.68 22.11 -23.57
CA GLY A 60 5.97 22.74 -22.46
C GLY A 60 5.67 21.78 -21.30
N GLU A 61 5.32 20.53 -21.59
CA GLU A 61 5.11 19.50 -20.56
C GLU A 61 6.43 19.13 -19.86
N LYS A 62 7.54 19.07 -20.60
CA LYS A 62 8.87 18.85 -20.02
C LYS A 62 9.21 19.95 -19.02
N GLU A 63 9.03 21.21 -19.40
CA GLU A 63 9.32 22.35 -18.51
C GLU A 63 8.42 22.34 -17.27
N PHE A 64 7.12 22.04 -17.45
CA PHE A 64 6.19 21.88 -16.33
C PHE A 64 6.62 20.77 -15.37
N ILE A 65 6.97 19.59 -15.88
CA ILE A 65 7.39 18.44 -15.07
C ILE A 65 8.71 18.73 -14.36
N ILE A 66 9.68 19.35 -15.03
CA ILE A 66 10.97 19.74 -14.41
C ILE A 66 10.71 20.75 -13.29
N ARG A 67 9.87 21.77 -13.54
CA ARG A 67 9.50 22.76 -12.53
C ARG A 67 8.77 22.13 -11.36
N ARG A 68 7.85 21.21 -11.62
CA ARG A 68 7.13 20.46 -10.58
C ARG A 68 8.07 19.58 -9.77
N LEU A 69 9.00 18.86 -10.40
CA LEU A 69 10.03 18.07 -9.72
C LEU A 69 10.90 18.96 -8.81
N ARG A 70 11.29 20.14 -9.30
CA ARG A 70 12.06 21.12 -8.51
C ARG A 70 11.27 21.65 -7.31
N GLN A 71 9.97 21.85 -7.45
CA GLN A 71 9.08 22.27 -6.35
C GLN A 71 8.80 21.14 -5.35
N ASP A 72 8.52 19.92 -5.82
CA ASP A 72 8.27 18.74 -4.97
C ASP A 72 9.53 18.25 -4.25
N ALA A 73 10.73 18.68 -4.68
CA ALA A 73 11.99 18.50 -3.96
C ALA A 73 12.11 19.39 -2.70
N GLY A 74 11.16 20.29 -2.43
CA GLY A 74 11.09 21.05 -1.18
C GLY A 74 12.18 22.11 -0.99
N THR A 75 12.86 22.51 -2.07
CA THR A 75 13.89 23.56 -2.06
C THR A 75 13.44 24.72 -2.95
N SER A 76 13.27 25.91 -2.37
CA SER A 76 13.04 27.16 -3.10
C SER A 76 14.10 27.45 -4.17
N ALA A 77 15.28 26.82 -4.05
CA ALA A 77 16.41 26.93 -4.98
C ALA A 77 16.47 25.85 -6.08
N GLY A 78 15.58 24.85 -6.13
CA GLY A 78 15.61 23.82 -7.17
C GLY A 78 16.90 22.99 -7.23
N GLN A 79 17.73 23.05 -6.18
CA GLN A 79 18.90 22.21 -6.02
C GLN A 79 18.56 21.07 -5.06
N VAL A 80 18.19 19.92 -5.63
CA VAL A 80 18.49 18.67 -4.93
C VAL A 80 20.01 18.62 -4.87
N ARG A 81 20.60 18.68 -3.68
CA ARG A 81 21.99 18.25 -3.52
C ARG A 81 22.05 16.74 -3.77
N THR A 82 21.93 16.34 -5.04
CA THR A 82 22.01 14.96 -5.51
C THR A 82 23.40 14.37 -5.26
N ASN A 83 24.37 15.23 -4.90
CA ASN A 83 25.77 14.90 -4.69
C ASN A 83 26.19 14.75 -3.22
N GLU A 84 25.27 14.81 -2.24
CA GLU A 84 25.61 14.36 -0.90
C GLU A 84 25.57 12.83 -0.86
N GLY A 85 26.76 12.22 -0.87
CA GLY A 85 26.93 10.78 -0.71
C GLY A 85 26.19 10.27 0.53
N PHE A 86 25.80 8.99 0.51
CA PHE A 86 25.04 8.35 1.58
C PHE A 86 25.56 8.72 2.98
N GLN A 87 24.73 9.42 3.77
CA GLN A 87 25.10 9.79 5.14
C GLN A 87 24.41 8.88 6.15
N TRP A 88 25.23 8.22 6.97
CA TRP A 88 24.77 7.34 8.06
C TRP A 88 23.82 8.04 9.06
N ARG A 89 23.92 9.38 9.18
CA ARG A 89 23.03 10.23 9.97
C ARG A 89 21.57 10.10 9.53
N TYR A 90 21.29 10.10 8.23
CA TYR A 90 19.91 9.95 7.72
C TYR A 90 19.35 8.56 7.96
N LEU A 91 20.19 7.52 7.90
CA LEU A 91 19.78 6.17 8.23
C LEU A 91 19.36 6.05 9.70
N ARG A 92 20.20 6.53 10.63
CA ARG A 92 19.85 6.54 12.06
C ARG A 92 18.61 7.39 12.32
N ALA A 93 18.50 8.56 11.70
CA ALA A 93 17.34 9.42 11.85
C ALA A 93 16.03 8.79 11.36
N ALA A 94 16.06 8.03 10.27
CA ALA A 94 14.90 7.28 9.79
C ALA A 94 14.57 6.11 10.73
N LEU A 95 15.56 5.31 11.12
CA LEU A 95 15.36 4.16 12.01
C LEU A 95 14.89 4.54 13.42
N SER A 96 15.23 5.73 13.91
CA SER A 96 14.76 6.22 15.21
C SER A 96 13.43 6.97 15.14
N ASP A 97 12.84 7.12 13.95
CA ASP A 97 11.59 7.86 13.80
C ASP A 97 10.38 6.98 14.18
N TRP A 98 9.86 7.20 15.38
CA TRP A 98 8.70 6.47 15.92
C TRP A 98 7.48 6.51 14.99
N LYS A 99 7.32 7.57 14.17
CA LYS A 99 6.19 7.73 13.25
C LYS A 99 6.20 6.66 12.15
N ILE A 100 7.38 6.21 11.73
CA ILE A 100 7.54 5.14 10.73
C ILE A 100 7.02 3.81 11.30
N TYR A 101 7.25 3.51 12.58
CA TYR A 101 6.78 2.27 13.20
C TYR A 101 5.26 2.23 13.34
N PHE A 102 4.60 3.36 13.64
CA PHE A 102 3.13 3.42 13.57
C PHE A 102 2.62 3.23 12.14
N ALA A 103 3.32 3.75 11.13
CA ALA A 103 2.98 3.47 9.74
C ALA A 103 3.21 2.01 9.35
N VAL A 104 4.21 1.33 9.93
CA VAL A 104 4.41 -0.11 9.79
C VAL A 104 3.22 -0.88 10.36
N ILE A 105 2.67 -0.47 11.52
CA ILE A 105 1.47 -1.12 12.08
C ILE A 105 0.28 -0.94 11.13
N ILE A 106 0.12 0.25 10.54
CA ILE A 106 -0.90 0.49 9.50
C ILE A 106 -0.69 -0.44 8.29
N TYR A 107 0.57 -0.58 7.84
CA TYR A 107 0.94 -1.50 6.76
C TYR A 107 0.64 -2.96 7.13
N TRP A 108 0.90 -3.39 8.37
CA TRP A 108 0.59 -4.73 8.84
C TRP A 108 -0.91 -5.01 8.91
N GLY A 109 -1.73 -4.03 9.28
CA GLY A 109 -3.19 -4.12 9.16
C GLY A 109 -3.65 -4.39 7.73
N ASN A 110 -2.89 -3.95 6.73
CA ASN A 110 -3.11 -4.35 5.34
C ASN A 110 -2.51 -5.73 5.02
N SER A 111 -1.20 -5.89 5.13
CA SER A 111 -0.48 -7.06 4.63
C SER A 111 -0.93 -8.36 5.30
N ILE A 112 -1.00 -8.41 6.63
CA ILE A 112 -1.41 -9.62 7.37
C ILE A 112 -2.81 -10.06 6.91
N CYS A 113 -3.74 -9.10 6.85
CA CYS A 113 -5.12 -9.33 6.44
C CYS A 113 -5.24 -9.74 4.97
N LEU A 114 -4.49 -9.09 4.09
CA LEU A 114 -4.55 -9.33 2.65
C LEU A 114 -3.97 -10.70 2.27
N TYR A 115 -2.79 -11.03 2.81
CA TYR A 115 -2.18 -12.33 2.59
C TYR A 115 -3.04 -13.43 3.20
N GLY A 116 -3.48 -13.25 4.45
CA GLY A 116 -4.37 -14.21 5.11
C GLY A 116 -5.68 -14.44 4.36
N PHE A 117 -6.31 -13.37 3.87
CA PHE A 117 -7.50 -13.47 3.02
C PHE A 117 -7.21 -14.22 1.71
N THR A 118 -6.11 -13.90 1.03
CA THR A 118 -5.77 -14.53 -0.27
C THR A 118 -5.57 -16.03 -0.15
N TYR A 119 -4.96 -16.50 0.95
CA TYR A 119 -4.80 -17.94 1.21
C TYR A 119 -6.09 -18.63 1.66
N SER A 120 -6.93 -17.94 2.43
CA SER A 120 -8.15 -18.53 3.00
C SER A 120 -9.37 -18.44 2.10
N ALA A 121 -9.45 -17.46 1.19
CA ALA A 121 -10.63 -17.21 0.35
C ALA A 121 -11.08 -18.43 -0.48
N PRO A 122 -10.18 -19.15 -1.20
CA PRO A 122 -10.60 -20.34 -1.95
C PRO A 122 -11.13 -21.45 -1.03
N THR A 123 -10.49 -21.64 0.12
CA THR A 123 -10.88 -22.66 1.11
C THR A 123 -12.24 -22.35 1.75
N ILE A 124 -12.53 -21.08 2.02
CA ILE A 124 -13.84 -20.66 2.54
C ILE A 124 -14.92 -20.95 1.49
N ILE A 125 -14.68 -20.58 0.23
CA ILE A 125 -15.66 -20.78 -0.84
C ILE A 125 -15.87 -22.28 -1.13
N LEU A 126 -14.81 -23.09 -1.06
CA LEU A 126 -14.91 -24.56 -1.10
C LEU A 126 -15.80 -25.10 0.04
N GLY A 127 -15.64 -24.55 1.25
CA GLY A 127 -16.49 -24.88 2.41
C GLY A 127 -17.96 -24.52 2.25
N LEU A 128 -18.32 -23.66 1.27
CA LEU A 128 -19.71 -23.34 0.93
C LEU A 128 -20.34 -24.37 -0.04
N GLY A 129 -19.61 -25.40 -0.45
CA GLY A 129 -20.11 -26.48 -1.32
C GLY A 129 -19.82 -26.29 -2.81
N TYR A 130 -19.01 -25.30 -3.19
CA TYR A 130 -18.58 -25.12 -4.58
C TYR A 130 -17.40 -26.04 -4.92
N THR A 131 -17.22 -26.37 -6.20
CA THR A 131 -16.02 -27.08 -6.67
C THR A 131 -14.79 -26.17 -6.62
N ALA A 132 -13.58 -26.76 -6.56
CA ALA A 132 -12.33 -25.99 -6.48
C ALA A 132 -12.16 -24.97 -7.64
N ALA A 133 -12.52 -25.36 -8.87
CA ALA A 133 -12.48 -24.47 -10.03
C ALA A 133 -13.48 -23.31 -9.90
N ASN A 134 -14.72 -23.59 -9.48
CA ASN A 134 -15.73 -22.55 -9.27
C ASN A 134 -15.36 -21.63 -8.08
N ALA A 135 -14.71 -22.18 -7.04
CA ALA A 135 -14.28 -21.41 -5.90
C ALA A 135 -13.24 -20.35 -6.27
N GLN A 136 -12.27 -20.69 -7.13
CA GLN A 136 -11.30 -19.73 -7.66
C GLN A 136 -11.99 -18.66 -8.52
N LEU A 137 -12.91 -19.04 -9.39
CA LEU A 137 -13.66 -18.08 -10.22
C LEU A 137 -14.47 -17.09 -9.37
N LEU A 138 -15.07 -17.56 -8.28
CA LEU A 138 -15.83 -16.72 -7.35
C LEU A 138 -14.96 -15.71 -6.57
N THR A 139 -13.64 -15.86 -6.53
CA THR A 139 -12.73 -14.84 -5.98
C THR A 139 -12.51 -13.66 -6.92
N ILE A 140 -12.72 -13.83 -8.23
CA ILE A 140 -12.46 -12.78 -9.23
C ILE A 140 -13.33 -11.53 -8.97
N PRO A 141 -14.67 -11.63 -8.81
CA PRO A 141 -15.50 -10.46 -8.51
C PRO A 141 -15.09 -9.74 -7.22
N ILE A 142 -14.65 -10.51 -6.21
CA ILE A 142 -14.18 -9.99 -4.93
C ILE A 142 -12.92 -9.12 -5.13
N TYR A 143 -11.96 -9.58 -5.93
CA TYR A 143 -10.77 -8.79 -6.26
C TYR A 143 -11.08 -7.57 -7.14
N VAL A 144 -12.05 -7.66 -8.05
CA VAL A 144 -12.51 -6.52 -8.86
C VAL A 144 -13.05 -5.41 -7.96
N VAL A 145 -13.89 -5.74 -6.97
CA VAL A 145 -14.37 -4.78 -5.98
C VAL A 145 -13.22 -4.15 -5.20
N GLY A 146 -12.20 -4.93 -4.83
CA GLY A 146 -10.98 -4.40 -4.21
C GLY A 146 -10.26 -3.36 -5.08
N VAL A 147 -10.15 -3.62 -6.40
CA VAL A 147 -9.54 -2.68 -7.35
C VAL A 147 -10.39 -1.41 -7.48
N CYS A 148 -11.69 -1.54 -7.70
CA CYS A 148 -12.61 -0.40 -7.82
C CYS A 148 -12.59 0.47 -6.56
N SER A 149 -12.63 -0.17 -5.38
CA SER A 149 -12.53 0.53 -4.09
C SER A 149 -11.20 1.29 -3.97
N THR A 150 -10.08 0.65 -4.33
CA THR A 150 -8.76 1.29 -4.27
C THR A 150 -8.70 2.53 -5.13
N ILE A 151 -9.14 2.44 -6.40
CA ILE A 151 -9.16 3.58 -7.32
C ILE A 151 -10.07 4.68 -6.78
N PHE A 152 -11.27 4.34 -6.32
CA PHE A 152 -12.24 5.28 -5.78
C PHE A 152 -11.67 6.07 -4.59
N PHE A 153 -11.12 5.37 -3.59
CA PHE A 153 -10.55 6.01 -2.40
C PHE A 153 -9.26 6.79 -2.71
N SER A 154 -8.42 6.32 -3.65
CA SER A 154 -7.22 7.05 -4.07
C SER A 154 -7.57 8.37 -4.75
N VAL A 155 -8.51 8.37 -5.70
CA VAL A 155 -8.98 9.60 -6.38
C VAL A 155 -9.59 10.58 -5.37
N LEU A 156 -10.38 10.08 -4.42
CA LEU A 156 -11.00 10.91 -3.41
C LEU A 156 -9.97 11.50 -2.44
N ALA A 157 -8.96 10.72 -2.04
CA ALA A 157 -7.85 11.19 -1.22
C ALA A 157 -7.04 12.29 -1.90
N ASP A 158 -6.80 12.18 -3.21
CA ASP A 158 -6.11 13.22 -3.98
C ASP A 158 -6.95 14.49 -4.13
N ARG A 159 -8.28 14.38 -4.26
CA ARG A 159 -9.16 15.55 -4.32
C ARG A 159 -9.25 16.31 -2.99
N HIS A 160 -9.32 15.59 -1.87
CA HIS A 160 -9.48 16.21 -0.55
C HIS A 160 -8.16 16.61 0.12
N GLN A 161 -7.01 16.24 -0.44
CA GLN A 161 -5.66 16.59 0.07
C GLN A 161 -5.46 16.24 1.55
N THR A 162 -6.23 15.29 2.07
CA THR A 162 -6.11 14.72 3.41
C THR A 162 -6.03 13.21 3.25
N ARG A 163 -5.24 12.52 4.08
CA ARG A 163 -4.93 11.10 3.88
C ARG A 163 -5.57 10.22 4.95
N TRP A 164 -5.64 10.68 6.20
CA TRP A 164 -6.15 9.87 7.31
C TRP A 164 -7.60 9.34 7.15
N PRO A 165 -8.59 10.07 6.61
CA PRO A 165 -9.96 9.55 6.52
C PRO A 165 -10.06 8.38 5.55
N PHE A 166 -9.28 8.43 4.46
CA PHE A 166 -9.23 7.41 3.42
C PHE A 166 -8.41 6.18 3.80
N ILE A 167 -7.81 6.19 5.00
CA ILE A 167 -7.23 5.00 5.64
C ILE A 167 -8.23 4.41 6.64
N VAL A 168 -8.87 5.25 7.47
CA VAL A 168 -9.79 4.80 8.52
C VAL A 168 -11.09 4.24 7.95
N ILE A 169 -11.72 4.91 6.97
CA ILE A 169 -13.01 4.50 6.41
C ILE A 169 -12.92 3.10 5.77
N PRO A 170 -11.97 2.81 4.86
CA PRO A 170 -11.85 1.48 4.29
C PRO A 170 -11.50 0.41 5.33
N PHE A 171 -10.60 0.70 6.29
CA PHE A 171 -10.34 -0.26 7.36
C PHE A 171 -11.57 -0.54 8.22
N SER A 172 -12.46 0.42 8.39
CA SER A 172 -13.73 0.22 9.11
C SER A 172 -14.67 -0.69 8.33
N VAL A 173 -14.68 -0.61 7.00
CA VAL A 173 -15.41 -1.55 6.12
C VAL A 173 -14.84 -2.96 6.24
N ALA A 174 -13.50 -3.11 6.26
CA ALA A 174 -12.85 -4.40 6.48
C ALA A 174 -13.16 -4.98 7.87
N LEU A 175 -13.21 -4.13 8.90
CA LEU A 175 -13.55 -4.52 10.27
C LEU A 175 -14.95 -5.15 10.33
N VAL A 176 -15.95 -4.54 9.68
CA VAL A 176 -17.30 -5.09 9.58
C VAL A 176 -17.29 -6.45 8.85
N GLY A 177 -16.47 -6.60 7.81
CA GLY A 177 -16.24 -7.88 7.12
C GLY A 177 -15.74 -8.99 8.04
N PHE A 178 -14.68 -8.71 8.79
CA PHE A 178 -14.10 -9.69 9.72
C PHE A 178 -15.04 -10.04 10.87
N ILE A 179 -15.76 -9.05 11.44
CA ILE A 179 -16.78 -9.30 12.48
C ILE A 179 -17.91 -10.18 11.93
N GLY A 180 -18.37 -9.89 10.71
CA GLY A 180 -19.39 -10.68 10.02
C GLY A 180 -18.95 -12.14 9.85
N LEU A 181 -17.74 -12.37 9.34
CA LEU A 181 -17.21 -13.73 9.15
C LEU A 181 -17.02 -14.51 10.46
N LEU A 182 -16.69 -13.83 11.57
CA LEU A 182 -16.58 -14.43 12.90
C LEU A 182 -17.93 -14.74 13.54
N SER A 183 -18.96 -13.96 13.23
CA SER A 183 -20.28 -14.04 13.86
C SER A 183 -21.25 -14.96 13.14
N ILE A 184 -21.00 -15.25 11.85
CA ILE A 184 -21.87 -16.14 11.07
C ILE A 184 -21.64 -17.60 11.45
N PRO A 185 -22.71 -18.36 11.78
CA PRO A 185 -22.61 -19.80 11.96
C PRO A 185 -22.40 -20.49 10.61
N HIS A 186 -21.14 -20.80 10.29
CA HIS A 186 -20.78 -21.63 9.14
C HIS A 186 -21.35 -23.05 9.29
N PRO A 187 -22.00 -23.66 8.27
CA PRO A 187 -22.19 -23.22 6.88
C PRO A 187 -23.63 -22.73 6.56
N LYS A 188 -24.44 -22.32 7.55
CA LYS A 188 -25.90 -22.15 7.37
C LYS A 188 -26.31 -21.01 6.42
N LEU A 189 -25.45 -20.02 6.19
CA LEU A 189 -25.75 -18.81 5.41
C LEU A 189 -24.66 -18.52 4.35
N PRO A 190 -24.63 -19.27 3.23
CA PRO A 190 -23.56 -19.15 2.22
C PRO A 190 -23.58 -17.80 1.49
N GLY A 191 -24.76 -17.27 1.16
CA GLY A 191 -24.87 -15.97 0.47
C GLY A 191 -24.39 -14.80 1.33
N LEU A 192 -24.69 -14.82 2.63
CA LEU A 192 -24.25 -13.79 3.57
C LEU A 192 -22.74 -13.86 3.79
N THR A 193 -22.19 -15.06 3.93
CA THR A 193 -20.73 -15.28 4.02
C THR A 193 -20.03 -14.73 2.78
N TYR A 194 -20.55 -15.03 1.59
CA TYR A 194 -20.00 -14.53 0.34
C TYR A 194 -20.05 -12.99 0.25
N ALA A 195 -21.14 -12.36 0.70
CA ALA A 195 -21.25 -10.89 0.73
C ALA A 195 -20.17 -10.23 1.61
N PHE A 196 -19.86 -10.78 2.79
CA PHE A 196 -18.79 -10.26 3.65
C PHE A 196 -17.39 -10.49 3.09
N LEU A 197 -17.18 -11.48 2.20
CA LEU A 197 -15.89 -11.63 1.53
C LEU A 197 -15.56 -10.45 0.61
N PHE A 198 -16.55 -9.71 0.08
CA PHE A 198 -16.30 -8.51 -0.74
C PHE A 198 -15.78 -7.32 0.08
N THR A 199 -16.25 -7.18 1.31
CA THR A 199 -15.92 -6.02 2.14
C THR A 199 -14.46 -6.05 2.61
N ILE A 200 -13.84 -7.24 2.69
CA ILE A 200 -12.45 -7.39 3.10
C ILE A 200 -11.49 -6.78 2.06
N PRO A 201 -11.43 -7.24 0.80
CA PRO A 201 -10.65 -6.55 -0.24
C PRO A 201 -11.05 -5.10 -0.44
N GLY A 202 -12.35 -4.79 -0.42
CA GLY A 202 -12.84 -3.43 -0.53
C GLY A 202 -12.27 -2.49 0.53
N GLY A 203 -12.09 -2.98 1.76
CA GLY A 203 -11.58 -2.20 2.88
C GLY A 203 -10.08 -2.28 3.11
N VAL A 204 -9.44 -3.41 2.81
CA VAL A 204 -8.03 -3.66 3.11
C VAL A 204 -7.11 -3.08 2.05
N TYR A 205 -7.45 -3.13 0.75
CA TYR A 205 -6.55 -2.66 -0.32
C TYR A 205 -6.30 -1.14 -0.31
N PRO A 206 -7.31 -0.25 -0.20
CA PRO A 206 -7.07 1.20 -0.32
C PRO A 206 -6.12 1.81 0.74
N PRO A 207 -6.19 1.43 2.03
CA PRO A 207 -5.33 1.97 3.07
C PRO A 207 -3.83 1.83 2.82
N LEU A 208 -3.39 0.80 2.09
CA LEU A 208 -1.97 0.60 1.77
C LEU A 208 -1.42 1.77 0.95
N ILE A 209 -2.13 2.16 -0.11
CA ILE A 209 -1.74 3.28 -0.98
C ILE A 209 -1.80 4.60 -0.20
N GLY A 210 -2.84 4.77 0.62
CA GLY A 210 -2.96 5.92 1.51
C GLY A 210 -1.79 6.03 2.48
N CYS A 211 -1.41 4.94 3.14
CA CYS A 211 -0.30 4.88 4.09
C CYS A 211 1.05 5.21 3.43
N LEU A 212 1.37 4.56 2.30
CA LEU A 212 2.61 4.82 1.56
C LEU A 212 2.73 6.28 1.14
N SER A 213 1.66 6.84 0.59
CA SER A 213 1.62 8.24 0.18
C SER A 213 1.73 9.18 1.37
N TRP A 214 1.08 8.86 2.49
CA TRP A 214 1.09 9.69 3.69
C TRP A 214 2.48 9.75 4.34
N VAL A 215 3.20 8.62 4.36
CA VAL A 215 4.58 8.57 4.88
C VAL A 215 5.55 9.25 3.92
N ALA A 216 5.43 9.01 2.61
CA ALA A 216 6.28 9.65 1.60
C ALA A 216 6.15 11.18 1.63
N ASN A 217 4.95 11.70 1.86
CA ASN A 217 4.69 13.14 1.93
C ASN A 217 5.16 13.78 3.23
N ASN A 218 5.38 13.00 4.30
CA ASN A 218 5.73 13.47 5.64
C ASN A 218 7.19 13.22 6.04
N LEU A 219 8.00 12.67 5.14
CA LEU A 219 9.43 12.47 5.32
C LEU A 219 10.22 13.42 4.41
N ALA A 220 11.10 14.20 5.01
CA ALA A 220 12.10 15.04 4.36
C ALA A 220 13.38 15.03 5.23
N PRO A 221 14.60 15.13 4.67
CA PRO A 221 14.98 15.34 3.26
C PRO A 221 14.92 14.07 2.39
N THR A 222 15.24 14.17 1.09
CA THR A 222 15.13 13.06 0.10
C THR A 222 15.76 11.74 0.55
N TRP A 223 16.97 11.77 1.13
CA TRP A 223 17.63 10.56 1.65
C TRP A 223 16.89 9.93 2.84
N LYS A 224 16.40 10.75 3.79
CA LYS A 224 15.59 10.26 4.91
C LYS A 224 14.28 9.65 4.42
N ARG A 225 13.64 10.27 3.41
CA ARG A 225 12.44 9.73 2.77
C ARG A 225 12.69 8.39 2.10
N ALA A 226 13.76 8.28 1.31
CA ALA A 226 14.12 7.04 0.64
C ALA A 226 14.36 5.90 1.64
N VAL A 227 15.18 6.15 2.67
CA VAL A 227 15.45 5.15 3.72
C VAL A 227 14.20 4.82 4.53
N GLY A 228 13.43 5.82 4.93
CA GLY A 228 12.21 5.61 5.72
C GLY A 228 11.15 4.80 4.97
N MET A 229 10.98 5.07 3.67
CA MET A 229 10.11 4.27 2.80
C MET A 229 10.64 2.84 2.61
N ALA A 230 11.96 2.66 2.46
CA ALA A 230 12.56 1.34 2.38
C ALA A 230 12.34 0.52 3.66
N VAL A 231 12.48 1.14 4.83
CA VAL A 231 12.21 0.51 6.14
C VAL A 231 10.73 0.16 6.25
N LEU A 232 9.82 1.08 5.93
CA LEU A 232 8.38 0.86 5.96
C LEU A 232 7.97 -0.35 5.09
N ILE A 233 8.43 -0.39 3.85
CA ILE A 233 8.08 -1.46 2.89
C ILE A 233 8.71 -2.78 3.32
N SER A 234 9.97 -2.78 3.77
CA SER A 234 10.68 -3.99 4.18
C SER A 234 10.02 -4.64 5.39
N ILE A 235 9.82 -3.88 6.47
CA ILE A 235 9.18 -4.39 7.69
C ILE A 235 7.69 -4.65 7.44
N GLY A 236 7.01 -3.79 6.67
CA GLY A 236 5.62 -3.96 6.29
C GLY A 236 5.37 -5.29 5.58
N ASN A 237 6.24 -5.68 4.65
CA ASN A 237 6.12 -6.96 3.93
C ASN A 237 6.37 -8.19 4.82
N MET A 238 7.07 -8.06 5.96
CA MET A 238 7.18 -9.15 6.94
C MET A 238 5.80 -9.57 7.49
N GLY A 239 4.81 -8.68 7.44
CA GLY A 239 3.42 -9.01 7.76
C GLY A 239 2.85 -10.10 6.84
N GLY A 240 3.37 -10.28 5.63
CA GLY A 240 2.97 -11.38 4.76
C GLY A 240 3.39 -12.77 5.24
N ALA A 241 4.53 -12.88 5.92
CA ALA A 241 4.94 -14.13 6.56
C ALA A 241 3.97 -14.51 7.69
N ILE A 242 3.51 -13.52 8.46
CA ILE A 242 2.49 -13.72 9.50
C ILE A 242 1.14 -14.08 8.85
N GLY A 243 0.67 -13.26 7.90
CA GLY A 243 -0.62 -13.44 7.22
C GLY A 243 -0.79 -14.79 6.52
N SER A 244 0.29 -15.34 5.96
CA SER A 244 0.27 -16.67 5.33
C SER A 244 0.16 -17.84 6.32
N ASN A 245 0.51 -17.63 7.59
CA ASN A 245 0.59 -18.70 8.61
C ASN A 245 -0.50 -18.61 9.70
N ILE A 246 -1.37 -17.59 9.67
CA ILE A 246 -2.40 -17.38 10.72
C ILE A 246 -3.67 -18.21 10.51
N PHE A 247 -3.89 -18.73 9.30
CA PHE A 247 -5.02 -19.61 8.99
C PHE A 247 -4.62 -21.08 9.15
N LEU A 248 -4.69 -21.57 10.39
CA LEU A 248 -4.33 -22.94 10.73
C LEU A 248 -5.44 -23.93 10.32
N ALA A 249 -5.08 -24.98 9.58
CA ALA A 249 -6.03 -26.03 9.17
C ALA A 249 -6.75 -26.71 10.34
N GLN A 250 -6.10 -26.79 11.51
CA GLN A 250 -6.68 -27.36 12.74
C GLN A 250 -7.86 -26.55 13.30
N GLN A 251 -8.00 -25.28 12.92
CA GLN A 251 -9.09 -24.41 13.35
C GLN A 251 -10.22 -24.29 12.32
N ALA A 252 -10.16 -25.09 11.25
CA ALA A 252 -11.24 -25.17 10.29
C ALA A 252 -12.54 -25.64 10.99
N PRO A 253 -13.72 -25.11 10.61
CA PRO A 253 -13.96 -24.10 9.58
C PRO A 253 -13.99 -22.64 10.09
N HIS A 254 -13.88 -22.42 11.41
CA HIS A 254 -14.13 -21.11 12.01
C HIS A 254 -12.91 -20.18 12.01
N TYR A 255 -11.69 -20.72 11.98
CA TYR A 255 -10.42 -19.98 11.92
C TYR A 255 -10.35 -18.79 12.91
N TRP A 256 -10.74 -19.02 14.16
CA TRP A 256 -10.82 -18.00 15.21
C TRP A 256 -9.53 -17.18 15.36
N LEU A 257 -8.36 -17.83 15.28
CA LEU A 257 -7.08 -17.14 15.39
C LEU A 257 -6.80 -16.26 14.17
N GLY A 258 -7.06 -16.77 12.96
CA GLY A 258 -6.82 -16.03 11.72
C GLY A 258 -7.66 -14.76 11.65
N TYR A 259 -8.98 -14.89 11.82
CA TYR A 259 -9.87 -13.72 11.79
C TYR A 259 -9.73 -12.83 13.01
N GLY A 260 -9.50 -13.39 14.21
CA GLY A 260 -9.30 -12.62 15.43
C GLY A 260 -8.03 -11.77 15.36
N LEU A 261 -6.92 -12.33 14.86
CA LEU A 261 -5.68 -11.58 14.66
C LEU A 261 -5.85 -10.52 13.57
N ALA A 262 -6.48 -10.86 12.43
CA ALA A 262 -6.77 -9.90 11.38
C ALA A 262 -7.60 -8.71 11.91
N LEU A 263 -8.65 -8.99 12.68
CA LEU A 263 -9.47 -7.98 13.34
C LEU A 263 -8.65 -7.09 14.28
N GLY A 264 -7.82 -7.70 15.13
CA GLY A 264 -6.93 -6.98 16.04
C GLY A 264 -5.94 -6.08 15.31
N MET A 265 -5.38 -6.54 14.19
CA MET A 265 -4.44 -5.77 13.37
C MET A 265 -5.12 -4.63 12.62
N VAL A 266 -6.35 -4.81 12.14
CA VAL A 266 -7.15 -3.72 11.56
C VAL A 266 -7.45 -2.65 12.61
N LEU A 267 -7.85 -3.04 13.82
CA LEU A 267 -8.06 -2.10 14.93
C LEU A 267 -6.77 -1.35 15.30
N ALA A 268 -5.65 -2.07 15.41
CA ALA A 268 -4.35 -1.47 15.68
C ALA A 268 -3.94 -0.48 14.58
N ALA A 269 -4.23 -0.77 13.31
CA ALA A 269 -4.00 0.15 12.20
C ALA A 269 -4.89 1.40 12.28
N ILE A 270 -6.17 1.26 12.64
CA ILE A 270 -7.08 2.41 12.84
C ILE A 270 -6.56 3.30 13.98
N ILE A 271 -6.24 2.71 15.13
CA ILE A 271 -5.70 3.44 16.29
C ILE A 271 -4.40 4.14 15.91
N SER A 272 -3.49 3.44 15.23
CA SER A 272 -2.22 4.00 14.77
C SER A 272 -2.40 5.18 13.81
N THR A 273 -3.42 5.11 12.95
CA THR A 273 -3.78 6.21 12.05
C THR A 273 -4.24 7.44 12.84
N PHE A 274 -5.08 7.26 13.85
CA PHE A 274 -5.50 8.36 14.72
C PHE A 274 -4.33 8.96 15.52
N VAL A 275 -3.44 8.12 16.06
CA VAL A 275 -2.24 8.58 16.77
C VAL A 275 -1.36 9.44 15.87
N LEU A 276 -1.08 8.98 14.65
CA LEU A 276 -0.30 9.76 13.68
C LEU A 276 -1.00 11.07 13.30
N ARG A 277 -2.32 11.04 13.05
CA ARG A 277 -3.10 12.25 12.76
C ARG A 277 -3.02 13.27 13.90
N ILE A 278 -3.16 12.82 15.15
CA ILE A 278 -3.09 13.69 16.33
C ILE A 278 -1.68 14.26 16.46
N ALA A 279 -0.65 13.43 16.32
CA ALA A 279 0.73 13.85 16.42
C ALA A 279 1.11 14.88 15.35
N TYR A 280 0.77 14.64 14.08
CA TYR A 280 0.99 15.61 13.00
C TYR A 280 0.21 16.91 13.23
N GLY A 281 -1.05 16.81 13.69
CA GLY A 281 -1.86 17.98 14.03
C GLY A 281 -1.29 18.80 15.19
N MET A 282 -0.76 18.15 16.24
CA MET A 282 -0.10 18.81 17.35
C MET A 282 1.20 19.49 16.93
N LEU A 283 2.02 18.83 16.11
CA LEU A 283 3.26 19.39 15.58
C LEU A 283 2.98 20.60 14.69
N ASN A 284 1.98 20.53 13.80
CA ASN A 284 1.57 21.66 12.97
C ASN A 284 1.08 22.83 13.85
N LYS A 285 0.25 22.58 14.88
CA LYS A 285 -0.22 23.62 15.81
C LYS A 285 0.89 24.23 16.66
N GLN A 286 1.91 23.47 17.02
CA GLN A 286 3.08 24.01 17.73
C GLN A 286 3.90 24.92 16.81
N ARG A 287 4.04 24.54 15.55
CA ARG A 287 4.73 25.34 14.53
C ARG A 287 3.95 26.61 14.16
N ASP A 288 2.62 26.58 14.19
CA ASP A 288 1.76 27.77 14.01
C ASP A 288 1.99 28.87 15.06
N LYS A 289 2.55 28.53 16.22
CA LYS A 289 2.82 29.49 17.29
C LYS A 289 4.11 30.29 17.07
N MET A 290 4.97 29.86 16.15
CA MET A 290 6.21 30.55 15.83
C MET A 290 6.00 31.39 14.57
N SER A 291 6.32 32.68 14.65
CA SER A 291 6.26 33.56 13.47
C SER A 291 7.35 33.18 12.47
N GLU A 292 7.07 33.32 11.17
CA GLU A 292 8.06 33.04 10.11
C GLU A 292 9.31 33.94 10.25
N GLU A 293 9.13 35.16 10.77
CA GLU A 293 10.23 36.10 11.07
C GLU A 293 11.08 35.60 12.23
N GLU A 294 10.47 35.04 13.29
CA GLU A 294 11.20 34.45 14.42
C GLU A 294 12.00 33.21 14.00
N ILE A 295 11.46 32.41 13.07
CA ILE A 295 12.13 31.21 12.56
C ILE A 295 13.33 31.59 11.69
N ARG A 296 13.16 32.54 10.76
CA ARG A 296 14.23 33.03 9.88
C ARG A 296 15.27 33.87 10.62
N ALA A 297 14.93 34.46 11.76
CA ALA A 297 15.89 35.13 12.64
C ALA A 297 16.75 34.15 13.46
N LYS A 298 16.25 32.93 13.71
CA LYS A 298 16.90 31.95 14.59
C LYS A 298 17.69 30.86 13.86
N TYR A 299 17.33 30.57 12.61
CA TYR A 299 17.97 29.53 11.81
C TYR A 299 18.38 30.06 10.45
N THR A 300 19.57 29.68 10.00
CA THR A 300 20.02 29.94 8.63
C THR A 300 19.26 29.06 7.62
N GLU A 301 19.18 29.46 6.35
CA GLU A 301 18.52 28.65 5.31
C GLU A 301 19.13 27.25 5.18
N ASP A 302 20.45 27.13 5.29
CA ASP A 302 21.15 25.84 5.26
C ASP A 302 20.78 24.94 6.46
N GLU A 303 20.66 25.49 7.67
CA GLU A 303 20.22 24.73 8.85
C GLU A 303 18.75 24.26 8.75
N LEU A 304 17.88 25.08 8.16
CA LEU A 304 16.48 24.72 7.93
C LEU A 304 16.34 23.59 6.92
N LEU A 305 17.20 23.56 5.89
CA LEU A 305 17.29 22.46 4.93
C LEU A 305 17.81 21.17 5.58
N ASP A 306 18.83 21.29 6.44
CA ASP A 306 19.44 20.16 7.15
C ASP A 306 18.50 19.51 8.18
N LEU A 307 17.58 20.30 8.74
CA LEU A 307 16.54 19.84 9.66
C LEU A 307 15.41 19.05 8.96
N GLY A 308 15.20 19.24 7.64
CA GLY A 308 14.21 18.49 6.86
C GLY A 308 12.80 18.52 7.46
N ASP A 309 12.23 17.34 7.75
CA ASP A 309 10.89 17.21 8.36
C ASP A 309 10.78 17.79 9.78
N LYS A 310 11.93 17.97 10.46
CA LYS A 310 12.01 18.63 11.76
C LYS A 310 12.00 20.15 11.66
N SER A 311 12.18 20.72 10.47
CA SER A 311 12.17 22.17 10.25
C SER A 311 10.85 22.78 10.76
N PRO A 312 10.90 23.91 11.50
CA PRO A 312 9.69 24.62 11.93
C PRO A 312 8.81 25.10 10.77
N LEU A 313 9.40 25.31 9.58
CA LEU A 313 8.68 25.69 8.36
C LEU A 313 8.00 24.50 7.66
N TYR A 314 8.38 23.27 7.99
CA TYR A 314 7.79 22.08 7.38
C TYR A 314 6.37 21.85 7.90
N ARG A 315 5.43 21.58 6.98
CA ARG A 315 4.04 21.27 7.32
C ARG A 315 3.74 19.82 7.01
N TYR A 316 3.33 19.08 8.04
CA TYR A 316 2.90 17.71 7.86
C TYR A 316 1.54 17.67 7.20
N VAL A 317 1.38 16.79 6.21
CA VAL A 317 0.09 16.47 5.59
C VAL A 317 -0.72 15.63 6.56
N LEU A 318 -1.98 16.01 6.80
CA LEU A 318 -2.90 15.31 7.71
C LEU A 318 -3.61 14.14 7.04
#